data_AF-A0A958KYV5-F1
#
_entry.id   AF-A0A958KYV5-F1
#
_cell.length_a   1.000
_cell.length_b   1.000
_cell.length_c   1.000
_cell.angle_alpha   90.00
_cell.angle_beta   90.00
_cell.angle_gamma   90.00
#
_symmetry.space_group_name_H-M   'P 1'
#
loop_
_entity.id
_entity.type
_entity.pdbx_description
1 polymer ?
#
loop_
_entity_poly.entity_id
_entity_poly.type
_entity_poly.pdbx_seq_one_letter_code
_entity_poly.pdbx_strand_id
1 'polypeptide(L)'
;YKITTVAGLAVALKTRLNGQVLDSTVSSRIVEFLRSPSEKTFLKVLGDNSLQEMQEYMYGADPLNPSAESLLGQYIKETGAATLVRTFPQTGKARRQGTPKLVVAISSETAKKYHKYFDKPEFLLHYHYPEQGTLQFGQAGVIGSYGSLSRNDFVRFTELGTIVPHIVLKTTEAGRARNFFRLGARNIEIALTPWLLTGYCAMGGYSSCTHWVGNIPIGDEKVESYTFPGKIDRFAHNEVSKKPQTQILQPYNDYVDDKNLTSVWTVPGHMQLWEVLGLRGPQIGGLLASPGFVAHVLSARTSVERVPVVFLVVKDHKAPIPANFPMWTNPI
;
A
#
# COMPACT_ATOMS: atom_id res chain seq x y z
N TYR A 1 34.65 -1.10 -8.77
CA TYR A 1 35.04 0.25 -8.33
C TYR A 1 35.59 0.18 -6.91
N LYS A 2 36.88 0.49 -6.70
CA LYS A 2 37.41 0.68 -5.33
C LYS A 2 36.86 2.01 -4.81
N ILE A 3 35.87 1.94 -3.93
CA ILE A 3 35.29 3.11 -3.28
C ILE A 3 36.17 3.43 -2.07
N THR A 4 37.01 4.46 -2.16
CA THR A 4 37.97 4.84 -1.11
C THR A 4 37.56 6.06 -0.30
N THR A 5 36.44 6.69 -0.63
CA THR A 5 35.96 7.91 0.02
C THR A 5 34.44 7.89 0.25
N VAL A 6 33.98 8.61 1.28
CA VAL A 6 32.54 8.85 1.55
C VAL A 6 31.83 9.41 0.31
N ALA A 7 32.48 10.32 -0.42
CA ALA A 7 31.95 10.88 -1.65
C ALA A 7 31.75 9.81 -2.73
N GLY A 8 32.70 8.88 -2.90
CA GLY A 8 32.57 7.77 -3.85
C GLY A 8 31.44 6.80 -3.48
N LEU A 9 31.24 6.54 -2.18
CA LEU A 9 30.15 5.70 -1.69
C LEU A 9 28.79 6.40 -1.87
N ALA A 10 28.72 7.70 -1.60
CA ALA A 10 27.53 8.51 -1.81
C ALA A 10 27.11 8.53 -3.27
N VAL A 11 28.04 8.71 -4.21
CA VAL A 11 27.74 8.67 -5.65
C VAL A 11 27.22 7.29 -6.06
N ALA A 12 27.89 6.20 -5.65
CA ALA A 12 27.44 4.84 -5.97
C ALA A 12 26.05 4.51 -5.39
N LEU A 13 25.78 4.94 -4.16
CA LEU A 13 24.48 4.76 -3.53
C LEU A 13 23.40 5.65 -4.16
N LYS A 14 23.70 6.90 -4.50
CA LYS A 14 22.76 7.78 -5.22
C LYS A 14 22.34 7.17 -6.55
N THR A 15 23.30 6.66 -7.32
CA THR A 15 23.02 5.96 -8.58
C THR A 15 22.20 4.70 -8.35
N ARG A 16 22.48 3.93 -7.29
CA ARG A 16 21.74 2.70 -6.95
C ARG A 16 20.32 2.97 -6.45
N LEU A 17 20.12 4.05 -5.69
CA LEU A 17 18.86 4.43 -5.06
C LEU A 17 17.93 5.22 -5.98
N ASN A 18 18.40 5.70 -7.14
CA ASN A 18 17.60 6.27 -8.24
C ASN A 18 16.45 7.20 -7.78
N GLY A 19 16.75 8.15 -6.90
CA GLY A 19 15.80 9.13 -6.38
C GLY A 19 14.87 8.65 -5.26
N GLN A 20 15.03 7.44 -4.71
CA GLN A 20 14.27 6.93 -3.56
C GLN A 20 14.62 7.61 -2.23
N VAL A 21 15.70 8.40 -2.19
CA VAL A 21 16.18 9.14 -1.01
C VAL A 21 16.61 10.53 -1.48
N LEU A 22 16.31 11.57 -0.69
CA LEU A 22 16.78 12.93 -0.99
C LEU A 22 18.32 12.95 -1.03
N ASP A 23 18.87 13.71 -1.97
CA ASP A 23 20.32 13.82 -2.14
C ASP A 23 21.07 14.33 -0.91
N SER A 24 20.39 15.14 -0.09
CA SER A 24 20.88 15.68 1.17
C SER A 24 20.92 14.64 2.30
N THR A 25 20.07 13.62 2.27
CA THR A 25 20.02 12.57 3.31
C THR A 25 21.00 11.42 3.06
N VAL A 26 21.44 11.18 1.83
CA VAL A 26 22.40 10.09 1.55
C VAL A 26 23.74 10.33 2.25
N SER A 27 24.27 11.54 2.17
CA SER A 27 25.55 11.89 2.80
C SER A 27 25.46 11.86 4.33
N SER A 28 24.35 12.33 4.91
CA SER A 28 24.17 12.28 6.37
C SER A 28 24.03 10.85 6.89
N ARG A 29 23.34 9.95 6.15
CA ARG A 29 23.24 8.53 6.49
C ARG A 29 24.59 7.81 6.47
N ILE A 30 25.43 8.11 5.47
CA ILE A 30 26.79 7.52 5.41
C ILE A 30 27.63 8.01 6.59
N VAL A 31 27.55 9.30 6.92
CA VAL A 31 28.24 9.86 8.10
C VAL A 31 27.70 9.26 9.40
N GLU A 32 26.38 9.07 9.53
CA GLU A 32 25.75 8.40 10.69
C GLU A 32 26.27 6.96 10.84
N PHE A 33 26.30 6.18 9.75
CA PHE A 33 26.86 4.83 9.75
C PHE A 33 28.33 4.80 10.15
N LEU A 34 29.14 5.71 9.62
CA LEU A 34 30.57 5.78 9.97
C LEU A 34 30.80 6.19 11.44
N ARG A 35 29.90 7.00 12.01
CA ARG A 35 29.98 7.42 13.43
C ARG A 35 29.46 6.35 14.38
N SER A 36 28.47 5.57 13.97
CA SER A 36 27.88 4.50 14.77
C SER A 36 27.49 3.31 13.89
N PRO A 37 28.45 2.43 13.56
CA PRO A 37 28.19 1.28 12.69
C PRO A 37 27.27 0.27 13.39
N SER A 38 26.11 0.03 12.80
CA SER A 38 25.19 -1.04 13.18
C SER A 38 24.41 -1.51 11.96
N GLU A 39 23.74 -2.67 12.07
CA GLU A 39 22.85 -3.16 11.01
C GLU A 39 21.78 -2.10 10.65
N LYS A 40 21.22 -1.43 11.66
CA LYS A 40 20.27 -0.34 11.47
C LYS A 40 20.84 0.83 10.66
N THR A 41 22.04 1.31 10.99
CA THR A 41 22.64 2.42 10.25
C THR A 41 23.14 2.00 8.87
N PHE A 42 23.52 0.73 8.70
CA PHE A 42 23.86 0.14 7.39
C PHE A 42 22.64 0.03 6.47
N LEU A 43 21.50 -0.46 6.96
CA LEU A 43 20.26 -0.56 6.18
C LEU A 43 19.75 0.81 5.73
N LYS A 44 19.82 1.83 6.59
CA LYS A 44 19.53 3.23 6.21
C LYS A 44 20.40 3.71 5.04
N VAL A 45 21.71 3.40 5.07
CA VAL A 45 22.65 3.71 3.99
C VAL A 45 22.28 2.99 2.69
N LEU A 46 21.74 1.77 2.79
CA LEU A 46 21.24 1.00 1.66
C LEU A 46 19.85 1.43 1.16
N GLY A 47 19.29 2.54 1.69
CA GLY A 47 18.00 3.07 1.26
C GLY A 47 16.79 2.45 1.95
N ASP A 48 16.99 1.80 3.10
CA ASP A 48 15.87 1.43 3.96
C ASP A 48 15.30 2.70 4.61
N ASN A 49 14.14 3.13 4.12
CA ASN A 49 13.46 4.32 4.58
C ASN A 49 12.37 3.91 5.57
N SER A 50 12.41 4.53 6.74
CA SER A 50 11.31 4.50 7.70
C SER A 50 10.06 5.21 7.13
N LEU A 51 8.91 4.99 7.78
CA LEU A 51 7.67 5.63 7.37
C LEU A 51 7.77 7.17 7.44
N GLN A 52 8.40 7.69 8.50
CA GLN A 52 8.63 9.12 8.66
C GLN A 52 9.48 9.69 7.52
N GLU A 53 10.58 9.04 7.16
CA GLU A 53 11.44 9.50 6.05
C GLU A 53 10.69 9.48 4.71
N MET A 54 9.82 8.48 4.50
CA MET A 54 8.94 8.45 3.33
C MET A 54 7.95 9.61 3.34
N GLN A 55 7.34 9.92 4.48
CA GLN A 55 6.44 11.07 4.60
C GLN A 55 7.17 12.41 4.38
N GLU A 56 8.37 12.58 4.94
CA GLU A 56 9.18 13.77 4.72
C GLU A 56 9.55 13.95 3.25
N TYR A 57 9.99 12.88 2.59
CA TYR A 57 10.29 12.89 1.16
C TYR A 57 9.08 13.23 0.29
N MET A 58 7.92 12.67 0.63
CA MET A 58 6.70 12.83 -0.15
C MET A 58 5.99 14.16 0.05
N TYR A 59 5.97 14.65 1.29
CA TYR A 59 5.11 15.76 1.71
C TYR A 59 5.89 16.91 2.36
N GLY A 60 7.16 16.74 2.74
CA GLY A 60 7.89 17.78 3.45
C GLY A 60 7.38 17.99 4.87
N ALA A 61 7.09 16.88 5.57
CA ALA A 61 6.61 16.74 6.95
C ALA A 61 5.09 16.82 7.17
N ASP A 62 4.35 17.69 6.46
CA ASP A 62 2.88 17.76 6.61
C ASP A 62 2.15 17.31 5.33
N PRO A 63 1.50 16.14 5.33
CA PRO A 63 0.71 15.68 4.18
C PRO A 63 -0.49 16.55 3.82
N LEU A 64 -1.01 17.35 4.75
CA LEU A 64 -2.13 18.26 4.50
C LEU A 64 -1.67 19.59 3.90
N ASN A 65 -0.40 19.93 4.07
CA ASN A 65 0.22 21.14 3.54
C ASN A 65 1.63 20.82 2.97
N PRO A 66 1.69 20.15 1.80
CA PRO A 66 2.94 19.63 1.28
C PRO A 66 3.93 20.74 0.91
N SER A 67 5.20 20.59 1.28
CA SER A 67 6.24 21.56 0.93
C SER A 67 6.50 21.57 -0.59
N ALA A 68 6.94 22.71 -1.14
CA ALA A 68 7.18 22.85 -2.57
C ALA A 68 8.28 21.93 -3.11
N GLU A 69 9.20 21.50 -2.25
CA GLU A 69 10.32 20.61 -2.55
C GLU A 69 9.95 19.13 -2.43
N SER A 70 8.83 18.81 -1.77
CA SER A 70 8.34 17.45 -1.63
C SER A 70 7.81 16.89 -2.96
N LEU A 71 7.75 15.56 -3.12
CA LEU A 71 7.20 14.98 -4.36
C LEU A 71 5.79 15.48 -4.68
N LEU A 72 4.93 15.56 -3.67
CA LEU A 72 3.56 16.01 -3.86
C LEU A 72 3.49 17.50 -4.18
N GLY A 73 4.27 18.33 -3.48
CA GLY A 73 4.32 19.76 -3.77
C GLY A 73 4.89 20.07 -5.16
N GLN A 74 5.89 19.31 -5.62
CA GLN A 74 6.39 19.40 -6.98
C GLN A 74 5.31 19.03 -8.01
N TYR A 75 4.57 17.93 -7.79
CA TYR A 75 3.45 17.55 -8.66
C TYR A 75 2.38 18.64 -8.71
N ILE A 76 1.94 19.15 -7.55
CA ILE A 76 0.92 20.21 -7.46
C ILE A 76 1.40 21.47 -8.18
N LYS A 77 2.65 21.90 -7.93
CA LYS A 77 3.24 23.08 -8.57
C LYS A 77 3.37 22.95 -10.09
N GLU A 78 3.78 21.77 -10.57
CA GLU A 78 4.00 21.51 -12.01
C GLU A 78 2.70 21.34 -12.81
N THR A 79 1.60 20.98 -12.13
CA THR A 79 0.30 20.72 -12.77
C THR A 79 -0.71 21.83 -12.53
N GLY A 80 -0.63 22.53 -11.40
CA GLY A 80 -1.72 23.38 -10.91
C GLY A 80 -2.91 22.56 -10.41
N ALA A 81 -2.70 21.30 -10.00
CA ALA A 81 -3.77 20.45 -9.49
C ALA A 81 -4.46 21.08 -8.28
N ALA A 82 -5.79 21.14 -8.32
CA ALA A 82 -6.61 21.56 -7.21
C ALA A 82 -6.49 20.57 -6.05
N THR A 83 -6.56 21.13 -4.84
CA THR A 83 -6.47 20.36 -3.60
C THR A 83 -7.62 20.69 -2.67
N LEU A 84 -8.05 19.71 -1.87
CA LEU A 84 -9.08 19.88 -0.85
C LEU A 84 -8.72 19.03 0.37
N VAL A 85 -8.65 19.64 1.56
CA VAL A 85 -8.62 18.87 2.79
C VAL A 85 -10.02 18.36 3.10
N ARG A 86 -10.20 17.04 3.16
CA ARG A 86 -11.49 16.39 3.40
C ARG A 86 -11.39 15.39 4.52
N THR A 87 -12.37 15.43 5.43
CA THR A 87 -12.60 14.37 6.40
C THR A 87 -13.64 13.40 5.83
N PHE A 88 -13.24 12.15 5.60
CA PHE A 88 -14.16 11.11 5.18
C PHE A 88 -14.93 10.59 6.40
N PRO A 89 -16.26 10.41 6.32
CA PRO A 89 -17.03 9.85 7.42
C PRO A 89 -16.54 8.43 7.72
N GLN A 90 -16.63 7.94 8.95
CA GLN A 90 -16.39 6.51 9.24
C GLN A 90 -17.68 5.72 9.00
N THR A 91 -17.57 4.48 8.50
CA THR A 91 -18.73 3.56 8.39
C THR A 91 -19.20 3.09 9.78
N GLY A 92 -20.50 2.84 9.97
CA GLY A 92 -21.06 2.25 11.22
C GLY A 92 -21.91 3.19 12.07
N LYS A 93 -22.54 2.63 13.13
CA LYS A 93 -23.55 3.32 13.98
C LYS A 93 -23.00 4.48 14.81
N ALA A 94 -21.71 4.51 15.10
CA ALA A 94 -21.06 5.64 15.77
C ALA A 94 -20.52 6.59 14.70
N ARG A 95 -21.18 7.73 14.49
CA ARG A 95 -20.71 8.84 13.64
C ARG A 95 -19.45 9.47 14.27
N ARG A 96 -18.31 8.79 14.18
CA ARG A 96 -17.02 9.40 14.45
C ARG A 96 -16.53 10.07 13.17
N GLN A 97 -16.03 11.30 13.30
CA GLN A 97 -15.31 11.95 12.20
C GLN A 97 -14.06 11.12 11.88
N GLY A 98 -13.82 10.88 10.59
CA GLY A 98 -12.59 10.22 10.16
C GLY A 98 -11.38 11.14 10.29
N THR A 99 -10.24 10.65 9.85
CA THR A 99 -9.01 11.44 9.80
C THR A 99 -9.03 12.35 8.56
N PRO A 100 -8.68 13.65 8.67
CA PRO A 100 -8.56 14.53 7.52
C PRO A 100 -7.47 14.05 6.56
N LYS A 101 -7.76 14.07 5.27
CA LYS A 101 -6.84 13.68 4.18
C LYS A 101 -6.73 14.82 3.18
N LEU A 102 -5.59 14.91 2.50
CA LEU A 102 -5.47 15.80 1.34
C LEU A 102 -6.03 15.08 0.12
N VAL A 103 -7.02 15.69 -0.53
CA VAL A 103 -7.53 15.25 -1.82
C VAL A 103 -6.83 16.04 -2.91
N VAL A 104 -6.29 15.35 -3.92
CA VAL A 104 -5.54 15.99 -5.02
C VAL A 104 -6.09 15.56 -6.36
N ALA A 105 -6.40 16.52 -7.23
CA ALA A 105 -6.98 16.25 -8.52
C ALA A 105 -5.96 15.63 -9.52
N ILE A 106 -6.44 14.67 -10.33
CA ILE A 106 -5.74 14.13 -11.50
C ILE A 106 -6.68 14.23 -12.68
N SER A 107 -6.16 14.57 -13.86
CA SER A 107 -6.89 14.48 -15.13
C SER A 107 -6.04 13.76 -16.17
N SER A 108 -6.62 13.48 -17.33
CA SER A 108 -5.91 12.82 -18.44
C SER A 108 -4.64 13.59 -18.84
N GLU A 109 -4.66 14.92 -18.70
CA GLU A 109 -3.52 15.80 -18.97
C GLU A 109 -2.37 15.60 -17.96
N THR A 110 -2.69 15.35 -16.70
CA THR A 110 -1.69 15.21 -15.63
C THR A 110 -1.28 13.76 -15.35
N ALA A 111 -1.93 12.79 -16.00
CA ALA A 111 -1.69 11.36 -15.82
C ALA A 111 -0.21 10.96 -15.90
N LYS A 112 0.48 11.40 -16.97
CA LYS A 112 1.90 11.08 -17.17
C LYS A 112 2.78 11.65 -16.05
N LYS A 113 2.47 12.85 -15.57
CA LYS A 113 3.17 13.48 -14.45
C LYS A 113 2.87 12.72 -13.16
N TYR A 114 1.61 12.39 -12.89
CA TYR A 114 1.22 11.59 -11.75
C TYR A 114 2.02 10.28 -11.69
N HIS A 115 2.07 9.51 -12.78
CA HIS A 115 2.84 8.28 -12.88
C HIS A 115 4.34 8.51 -12.65
N LYS A 116 4.91 9.56 -13.23
CA LYS A 116 6.32 9.94 -12.99
C LYS A 116 6.64 10.12 -11.49
N TYR A 117 5.73 10.71 -10.71
CA TYR A 117 5.95 10.96 -9.28
C TYR A 117 5.60 9.77 -8.40
N PHE A 118 4.53 9.01 -8.73
CA PHE A 118 3.90 8.08 -7.78
C PHE A 118 3.90 6.61 -8.20
N ASP A 119 4.48 6.25 -9.36
CA ASP A 119 4.72 4.84 -9.73
C ASP A 119 5.97 4.27 -9.05
N LYS A 120 6.18 4.60 -7.79
CA LYS A 120 7.32 4.14 -6.99
C LYS A 120 6.95 2.88 -6.21
N PRO A 121 7.93 2.00 -5.90
CA PRO A 121 7.64 0.76 -5.17
C PRO A 121 7.13 0.96 -3.74
N GLU A 122 7.41 2.12 -3.14
CA GLU A 122 7.00 2.49 -1.79
C GLU A 122 5.52 2.86 -1.69
N PHE A 123 4.78 2.84 -2.81
CA PHE A 123 3.34 3.02 -2.86
C PHE A 123 2.62 1.75 -3.23
N LEU A 124 1.60 1.45 -2.44
CA LEU A 124 0.51 0.59 -2.88
C LEU A 124 -0.70 1.47 -3.18
N LEU A 125 -1.01 1.59 -4.47
CA LEU A 125 -2.07 2.42 -5.02
C LEU A 125 -3.35 1.61 -5.06
N HIS A 126 -4.42 2.06 -4.43
CA HIS A 126 -5.73 1.41 -4.53
C HIS A 126 -6.61 2.18 -5.52
N TYR A 127 -7.01 1.59 -6.64
CA TYR A 127 -7.87 2.25 -7.62
C TYR A 127 -9.32 1.83 -7.41
N HIS A 128 -10.16 2.78 -7.02
CA HIS A 128 -11.59 2.58 -6.80
C HIS A 128 -12.44 3.32 -7.83
N TYR A 129 -12.98 2.58 -8.82
CA TYR A 129 -13.84 3.14 -9.87
C TYR A 129 -15.30 3.27 -9.41
N PRO A 130 -16.06 4.23 -9.97
CA PRO A 130 -17.49 4.40 -9.69
C PRO A 130 -18.35 3.14 -9.78
N GLU A 131 -18.13 2.33 -10.82
CA GLU A 131 -18.92 1.13 -11.12
C GLU A 131 -18.07 -0.15 -11.01
N GLN A 132 -17.08 -0.15 -10.11
CA GLN A 132 -16.08 -1.21 -10.07
C GLN A 132 -16.64 -2.55 -9.60
N GLY A 133 -16.66 -3.55 -10.48
CA GLY A 133 -16.88 -4.95 -10.12
C GLY A 133 -15.64 -5.67 -9.58
N THR A 134 -14.43 -5.17 -9.88
CA THR A 134 -13.16 -5.79 -9.48
C THR A 134 -12.14 -4.74 -9.07
N LEU A 135 -11.66 -4.81 -7.82
CA LEU A 135 -10.64 -3.91 -7.31
C LEU A 135 -9.33 -4.00 -8.09
N GLN A 136 -8.78 -2.83 -8.39
CA GLN A 136 -7.46 -2.68 -8.98
C GLN A 136 -6.51 -2.05 -7.98
N PHE A 137 -5.25 -2.44 -8.07
CA PHE A 137 -4.19 -1.83 -7.30
C PHE A 137 -2.91 -1.74 -8.13
N GLY A 138 -2.01 -0.85 -7.73
CA GLY A 138 -0.74 -0.65 -8.40
C GLY A 138 0.43 -0.58 -7.44
N GLN A 139 1.58 -1.07 -7.88
CA GLN A 139 2.86 -0.88 -7.20
C GLN A 139 3.97 -0.79 -8.25
N ALA A 140 4.90 0.15 -8.07
CA ALA A 140 6.06 0.32 -8.96
C ALA A 140 5.69 0.45 -10.45
N GLY A 141 4.59 1.16 -10.75
CA GLY A 141 4.11 1.38 -12.13
C GLY A 141 3.47 0.17 -12.81
N VAL A 142 3.23 -0.92 -12.07
CA VAL A 142 2.48 -2.08 -12.55
C VAL A 142 1.12 -2.10 -11.87
N ILE A 143 0.05 -2.31 -12.64
CA ILE A 143 -1.31 -2.46 -12.13
C ILE A 143 -1.76 -3.91 -12.26
N GLY A 144 -2.69 -4.31 -11.41
CA GLY A 144 -3.42 -5.56 -11.57
C GLY A 144 -4.58 -5.66 -10.59
N SER A 145 -5.02 -6.89 -10.36
CA SER A 145 -6.17 -7.23 -9.52
C SER A 145 -5.92 -8.55 -8.78
N TYR A 146 -6.74 -8.87 -7.77
CA TYR A 146 -6.69 -10.15 -7.05
C TYR A 146 -5.29 -10.56 -6.54
N GLY A 147 -4.47 -9.62 -6.06
CA GLY A 147 -3.12 -9.95 -5.58
C GLY A 147 -2.12 -10.34 -6.66
N SER A 148 -2.44 -10.14 -7.96
CA SER A 148 -1.51 -10.24 -9.08
C SER A 148 -1.32 -8.88 -9.75
N LEU A 149 -0.07 -8.54 -10.09
CA LEU A 149 0.27 -7.36 -10.88
C LEU A 149 0.75 -7.81 -12.26
N SER A 150 0.05 -7.39 -13.31
CA SER A 150 0.37 -7.77 -14.69
C SER A 150 1.08 -6.62 -15.41
N ARG A 151 2.24 -6.89 -16.01
CA ARG A 151 3.03 -5.89 -16.76
C ARG A 151 2.32 -5.37 -18.01
N ASN A 152 1.26 -6.04 -18.47
CA ASN A 152 0.56 -5.68 -19.70
C ASN A 152 -0.67 -4.78 -19.45
N ASP A 153 -1.06 -4.59 -18.19
CA ASP A 153 -2.14 -3.69 -17.83
C ASP A 153 -1.55 -2.31 -17.55
N PHE A 154 -1.31 -1.55 -18.62
CA PHE A 154 -1.12 -0.11 -18.49
C PHE A 154 -2.40 0.50 -17.92
N VAL A 155 -2.24 1.55 -17.11
CA VAL A 155 -3.34 2.35 -16.61
C VAL A 155 -4.15 2.84 -17.82
N ARG A 156 -5.26 2.16 -18.14
CA ARG A 156 -6.29 2.79 -18.96
C ARG A 156 -6.74 3.96 -18.10
N PHE A 157 -6.50 5.17 -18.57
CA PHE A 157 -6.69 6.36 -17.77
C PHE A 157 -8.04 6.29 -17.08
N THR A 158 -7.99 6.45 -15.77
CA THR A 158 -9.03 6.15 -14.79
C THR A 158 -10.34 6.85 -15.12
N GLU A 159 -11.46 6.18 -14.87
CA GLU A 159 -12.80 6.75 -15.03
C GLU A 159 -12.97 8.02 -14.18
N LEU A 160 -13.75 8.99 -14.66
CA LEU A 160 -14.05 10.19 -13.86
C LEU A 160 -14.71 9.80 -12.54
N GLY A 161 -14.27 10.41 -11.45
CA GLY A 161 -14.73 10.06 -10.10
C GLY A 161 -14.01 8.88 -9.47
N THR A 162 -13.02 8.28 -10.14
CA THR A 162 -12.12 7.30 -9.52
C THR A 162 -11.38 7.96 -8.36
N ILE A 163 -11.35 7.28 -7.22
CA ILE A 163 -10.50 7.67 -6.08
C ILE A 163 -9.30 6.73 -5.99
N VAL A 164 -8.14 7.29 -5.66
CA VAL A 164 -6.89 6.55 -5.52
C VAL A 164 -6.26 6.84 -4.16
N PRO A 165 -6.66 6.14 -3.09
CA PRO A 165 -5.94 6.17 -1.82
C PRO A 165 -4.51 5.65 -2.00
N HIS A 166 -3.53 6.45 -1.57
CA HIS A 166 -2.12 6.06 -1.57
C HIS A 166 -1.72 5.45 -0.24
N ILE A 167 -1.36 4.18 -0.24
CA ILE A 167 -0.80 3.52 0.94
C ILE A 167 0.72 3.67 0.91
N VAL A 168 1.26 4.39 1.89
CA VAL A 168 2.70 4.61 2.08
C VAL A 168 3.31 3.42 2.81
N LEU A 169 4.35 2.85 2.22
CA LEU A 169 5.10 1.72 2.72
C LEU A 169 6.54 2.11 3.06
N LYS A 170 7.11 1.46 4.07
CA LYS A 170 8.56 1.44 4.27
C LYS A 170 9.24 0.66 3.15
N THR A 171 10.54 0.84 2.97
CA THR A 171 11.29 0.10 1.93
C THR A 171 11.21 -1.43 2.12
N THR A 172 11.30 -1.92 3.36
CA THR A 172 11.14 -3.34 3.71
C THR A 172 9.74 -3.87 3.39
N GLU A 173 8.70 -3.13 3.77
CA GLU A 173 7.29 -3.47 3.51
C GLU A 173 7.01 -3.50 2.01
N ALA A 174 7.52 -2.52 1.26
CA ALA A 174 7.46 -2.48 -0.20
C ALA A 174 8.16 -3.69 -0.83
N GLY A 175 9.31 -4.10 -0.28
CA GLY A 175 10.02 -5.32 -0.69
C GLY A 175 9.19 -6.58 -0.53
N ARG A 176 8.52 -6.74 0.62
CA ARG A 176 7.63 -7.88 0.89
C ARG A 176 6.36 -7.86 0.03
N ALA A 177 5.76 -6.69 -0.18
CA ALA A 177 4.64 -6.52 -1.11
C ALA A 177 5.01 -6.98 -2.54
N ARG A 178 6.22 -6.63 -3.02
CA ARG A 178 6.71 -7.11 -4.33
C ARG A 178 6.87 -8.64 -4.36
N ASN A 179 7.35 -9.26 -3.29
CA ASN A 179 7.45 -10.72 -3.22
C ASN A 179 6.05 -11.36 -3.29
N PHE A 180 5.08 -10.78 -2.58
CA PHE A 180 3.69 -11.23 -2.64
C PHE A 180 3.12 -11.16 -4.06
N PHE A 181 3.27 -10.03 -4.75
CA PHE A 181 2.75 -9.90 -6.12
C PHE A 181 3.51 -10.78 -7.13
N ARG A 182 4.80 -11.05 -6.90
CA ARG A 182 5.56 -12.03 -7.70
C ARG A 182 5.04 -13.45 -7.50
N LEU A 183 4.67 -13.81 -6.27
CA LEU A 183 4.00 -15.08 -5.99
C LEU A 183 2.63 -15.10 -6.67
N GLY A 184 1.81 -14.04 -6.52
CA GLY A 184 0.48 -13.95 -7.13
C GLY A 184 0.49 -14.04 -8.66
N ALA A 185 1.50 -13.49 -9.33
CA ALA A 185 1.67 -13.61 -10.77
C ALA A 185 2.00 -15.05 -11.24
N ARG A 186 2.53 -15.90 -10.35
CA ARG A 186 2.86 -17.30 -10.64
C ARG A 186 1.77 -18.26 -10.18
N ASN A 187 1.26 -18.04 -8.97
CA ASN A 187 0.27 -18.85 -8.30
C ASN A 187 -0.61 -17.94 -7.43
N ILE A 188 -1.62 -17.34 -8.07
CA ILE A 188 -2.57 -16.44 -7.44
C ILE A 188 -3.37 -17.12 -6.32
N GLU A 189 -3.63 -18.42 -6.47
CA GLU A 189 -4.38 -19.20 -5.50
C GLU A 189 -3.62 -19.29 -4.18
N ILE A 190 -2.35 -19.72 -4.20
CA ILE A 190 -1.50 -19.78 -2.99
C ILE A 190 -1.25 -18.38 -2.41
N ALA A 191 -1.12 -17.34 -3.24
CA ALA A 191 -0.95 -15.96 -2.75
C ALA A 191 -2.20 -15.44 -2.03
N LEU A 192 -3.40 -15.78 -2.48
CA LEU A 192 -4.64 -15.31 -1.87
C LEU A 192 -5.17 -16.24 -0.77
N THR A 193 -4.79 -17.51 -0.79
CA THR A 193 -5.34 -18.54 0.09
C THR A 193 -4.21 -19.33 0.75
N PRO A 194 -3.45 -18.71 1.69
CA PRO A 194 -2.28 -19.33 2.31
C PRO A 194 -2.61 -20.63 3.07
N TRP A 195 -3.87 -20.85 3.46
CA TRP A 195 -4.32 -22.10 4.09
C TRP A 195 -4.35 -23.31 3.15
N LEU A 196 -4.16 -23.13 1.84
CA LEU A 196 -3.90 -24.24 0.92
C LEU A 196 -2.52 -24.87 1.14
N LEU A 197 -1.62 -24.18 1.85
CA LEU A 197 -0.38 -24.76 2.33
C LEU A 197 -0.70 -25.66 3.52
N THR A 198 -0.51 -26.97 3.36
CA THR A 198 -0.91 -27.97 4.36
C THR A 198 -0.37 -27.64 5.74
N GLY A 199 -1.29 -27.46 6.69
CA GLY A 199 -1.02 -27.17 8.10
C GLY A 199 -0.62 -25.72 8.40
N TYR A 200 -0.37 -24.88 7.40
CA TYR A 200 0.28 -23.57 7.59
C TYR A 200 -0.50 -22.62 8.48
N CYS A 201 -1.77 -22.35 8.19
CA CYS A 201 -2.56 -21.37 8.92
C CYS A 201 -4.05 -21.71 8.91
N ALA A 202 -4.86 -20.94 9.64
CA ALA A 202 -6.30 -21.08 9.63
C ALA A 202 -6.88 -20.76 8.25
N MET A 203 -7.93 -21.47 7.87
CA MET A 203 -8.71 -21.13 6.67
C MET A 203 -9.64 -19.95 6.94
N GLY A 204 -9.52 -18.91 6.11
CA GLY A 204 -10.41 -17.76 6.13
C GLY A 204 -11.64 -17.91 5.22
N GLY A 205 -12.63 -17.05 5.43
CA GLY A 205 -13.77 -16.86 4.54
C GLY A 205 -13.46 -15.99 3.31
N TYR A 206 -12.19 -15.64 3.09
CA TYR A 206 -11.74 -14.74 2.05
C TYR A 206 -11.61 -15.45 0.68
N SER A 207 -12.50 -15.15 -0.28
CA SER A 207 -12.43 -15.56 -1.70
C SER A 207 -12.81 -14.50 -2.80
N SER A 208 -12.40 -13.24 -2.71
CA SER A 208 -12.79 -12.12 -3.59
C SER A 208 -11.65 -11.09 -3.74
N CYS A 209 -11.82 -10.11 -4.64
CA CYS A 209 -10.79 -9.11 -4.98
C CYS A 209 -10.44 -8.14 -3.86
N THR A 210 -11.13 -8.17 -2.71
CA THR A 210 -10.94 -7.24 -1.59
C THR A 210 -9.96 -7.76 -0.54
N HIS A 211 -9.55 -9.02 -0.63
CA HIS A 211 -8.80 -9.69 0.43
C HIS A 211 -7.31 -9.36 0.47
N TRP A 212 -6.79 -8.69 -0.55
CA TRP A 212 -5.41 -8.20 -0.54
C TRP A 212 -5.12 -7.35 0.71
N VAL A 213 -6.08 -6.55 1.20
CA VAL A 213 -5.85 -5.77 2.43
C VAL A 213 -5.62 -6.67 3.64
N GLY A 214 -6.29 -7.82 3.71
CA GLY A 214 -6.20 -8.78 4.80
C GLY A 214 -5.06 -9.79 4.65
N ASN A 215 -4.64 -10.10 3.43
CA ASN A 215 -3.80 -11.27 3.17
C ASN A 215 -2.33 -10.95 2.91
N ILE A 216 -1.95 -9.74 2.49
CA ILE A 216 -0.55 -9.47 2.14
C ILE A 216 0.31 -9.38 3.43
N PRO A 217 1.29 -10.27 3.65
CA PRO A 217 2.17 -10.23 4.82
C PRO A 217 3.33 -9.25 4.57
N ILE A 218 3.28 -8.06 5.17
CA ILE A 218 4.24 -6.98 4.85
C ILE A 218 4.91 -6.33 6.04
N GLY A 219 4.36 -6.42 7.25
CA GLY A 219 4.90 -5.67 8.39
C GLY A 219 6.29 -6.14 8.80
N ASP A 220 7.07 -5.24 9.40
CA ASP A 220 8.40 -5.60 9.92
C ASP A 220 8.33 -6.55 11.10
N GLU A 221 7.30 -6.38 11.94
CA GLU A 221 7.05 -7.22 13.10
C GLU A 221 6.61 -8.63 12.67
N LYS A 222 7.14 -9.61 13.41
CA LYS A 222 6.87 -11.02 13.21
C LYS A 222 5.67 -11.46 14.05
N VAL A 223 4.89 -12.39 13.52
CA VAL A 223 3.70 -12.93 14.19
C VAL A 223 3.71 -14.45 14.15
N GLU A 224 3.21 -15.05 15.23
CA GLU A 224 3.07 -16.50 15.38
C GLU A 224 1.75 -17.03 14.81
N SER A 225 0.80 -16.17 14.45
CA SER A 225 -0.51 -16.57 13.93
C SER A 225 -1.07 -15.52 13.00
N TYR A 226 -1.91 -15.96 12.06
CA TYR A 226 -2.75 -15.08 11.25
C TYR A 226 -4.22 -15.22 11.66
N THR A 227 -4.94 -14.11 11.60
CA THR A 227 -6.38 -14.06 11.82
C THR A 227 -7.06 -13.66 10.53
N PHE A 228 -7.86 -14.56 9.98
CA PHE A 228 -8.67 -14.28 8.80
C PHE A 228 -10.14 -14.10 9.21
N PRO A 229 -10.91 -13.24 8.54
CA PRO A 229 -12.34 -13.15 8.80
C PRO A 229 -13.08 -14.41 8.38
N GLY A 230 -14.24 -14.59 8.99
CA GLY A 230 -15.20 -15.59 8.56
C GLY A 230 -16.01 -15.14 7.34
N LYS A 231 -16.98 -15.96 6.95
CA LYS A 231 -17.98 -15.67 5.92
C LYS A 231 -18.85 -14.49 6.33
N ILE A 232 -18.83 -13.45 5.51
CA ILE A 232 -19.54 -12.19 5.74
C ILE A 232 -20.78 -12.09 4.85
N ASP A 233 -20.71 -12.60 3.62
CA ASP A 233 -21.82 -12.60 2.68
C ASP A 233 -21.85 -13.89 1.84
N ARG A 234 -22.77 -13.95 0.87
CA ARG A 234 -22.98 -15.10 -0.02
C ARG A 234 -21.87 -15.30 -1.07
N PHE A 235 -21.03 -14.30 -1.32
CA PHE A 235 -19.98 -14.32 -2.33
C PHE A 235 -18.64 -14.83 -1.77
N ALA A 236 -18.55 -15.02 -0.45
CA ALA A 236 -17.50 -15.81 0.16
C ALA A 236 -17.71 -17.32 -0.14
N HIS A 237 -16.83 -17.87 -0.97
CA HIS A 237 -16.82 -19.25 -1.48
C HIS A 237 -16.36 -20.28 -0.43
N ASN A 238 -15.65 -19.88 0.63
CA ASN A 238 -15.27 -20.78 1.71
C ASN A 238 -16.36 -20.83 2.79
N GLU A 239 -17.14 -21.90 2.81
CA GLU A 239 -18.32 -22.07 3.69
C GLU A 239 -17.99 -22.33 5.16
N VAL A 240 -16.71 -22.41 5.53
CA VAL A 240 -16.28 -23.19 6.70
C VAL A 240 -16.52 -22.50 8.04
N SER A 241 -16.67 -21.16 8.08
CA SER A 241 -17.02 -20.48 9.33
C SER A 241 -17.60 -19.09 9.12
N LYS A 242 -18.69 -18.75 9.84
CA LYS A 242 -19.24 -17.37 9.95
C LYS A 242 -18.42 -16.47 10.87
N LYS A 243 -17.43 -17.02 11.59
CA LYS A 243 -16.63 -16.31 12.60
C LYS A 243 -15.18 -16.16 12.12
N PRO A 244 -14.47 -15.11 12.58
CA PRO A 244 -13.02 -15.02 12.42
C PRO A 244 -12.31 -16.33 12.79
N GLN A 245 -11.28 -16.70 12.04
CA GLN A 245 -10.47 -17.90 12.27
C GLN A 245 -9.02 -17.52 12.50
N THR A 246 -8.38 -18.16 13.47
CA THR A 246 -6.98 -17.91 13.86
C THR A 246 -6.33 -19.24 14.17
N GLN A 247 -5.09 -19.43 13.71
CA GLN A 247 -4.29 -20.61 14.02
C GLN A 247 -2.81 -20.20 14.08
N ILE A 248 -2.06 -20.85 14.97
CA ILE A 248 -0.61 -20.73 15.04
C ILE A 248 0.00 -21.23 13.73
N LEU A 249 0.93 -20.45 13.18
CA LEU A 249 1.60 -20.77 11.93
C LEU A 249 2.45 -22.04 12.11
N GLN A 250 2.29 -22.99 11.21
CA GLN A 250 3.08 -24.22 11.18
C GLN A 250 3.96 -24.27 9.93
N PRO A 251 5.16 -24.87 9.97
CA PRO A 251 5.91 -25.16 8.75
C PRO A 251 5.07 -26.00 7.78
N TYR A 252 5.16 -25.69 6.48
CA TYR A 252 4.55 -26.48 5.41
C TYR A 252 5.65 -27.18 4.61
N ASN A 253 5.42 -28.44 4.22
CA ASN A 253 6.42 -29.26 3.52
C ASN A 253 6.23 -29.31 2.01
N ASP A 254 5.06 -28.91 1.51
CA ASP A 254 4.65 -29.23 0.14
C ASP A 254 5.35 -28.39 -0.95
N TYR A 255 6.17 -27.40 -0.57
CA TYR A 255 6.78 -26.44 -1.51
C TYR A 255 8.09 -25.82 -1.02
N VAL A 256 8.89 -26.55 -0.21
CA VAL A 256 10.07 -25.97 0.49
C VAL A 256 11.10 -25.35 -0.48
N ASP A 257 11.17 -25.84 -1.73
CA ASP A 257 12.10 -25.35 -2.75
C ASP A 257 11.58 -24.14 -3.58
N ASP A 258 10.31 -23.74 -3.45
CA ASP A 258 9.82 -22.54 -4.13
C ASP A 258 10.25 -21.28 -3.38
N LYS A 259 11.33 -20.66 -3.88
CA LYS A 259 11.88 -19.41 -3.35
C LYS A 259 10.89 -18.24 -3.31
N ASN A 260 9.88 -18.20 -4.18
CA ASN A 260 8.90 -17.11 -4.16
C ASN A 260 7.92 -17.32 -3.02
N LEU A 261 7.47 -18.55 -2.87
CA LEU A 261 6.53 -18.94 -1.82
C LEU A 261 7.16 -18.75 -0.44
N THR A 262 8.37 -19.28 -0.24
CA THR A 262 9.14 -19.13 1.01
C THR A 262 9.60 -17.69 1.29
N SER A 263 9.60 -16.80 0.28
CA SER A 263 9.86 -15.36 0.48
C SER A 263 8.64 -14.54 0.97
N VAL A 264 7.45 -15.16 0.97
CA VAL A 264 6.18 -14.53 1.35
C VAL A 264 5.62 -15.20 2.61
N TRP A 265 5.48 -16.52 2.58
CA TRP A 265 4.87 -17.31 3.64
C TRP A 265 5.96 -17.94 4.51
N THR A 266 6.24 -17.33 5.67
CA THR A 266 7.28 -17.77 6.59
C THR A 266 6.70 -18.20 7.95
N VAL A 267 7.51 -18.90 8.74
CA VAL A 267 7.25 -19.19 10.15
C VAL A 267 8.50 -18.78 10.96
N PRO A 268 8.40 -17.79 11.88
CA PRO A 268 7.25 -16.92 12.11
C PRO A 268 6.91 -16.04 10.89
N GLY A 269 5.63 -15.67 10.76
CA GLY A 269 5.11 -14.87 9.66
C GLY A 269 5.38 -13.38 9.85
N HIS A 270 5.12 -12.57 8.83
CA HIS A 270 5.09 -11.09 8.95
C HIS A 270 3.68 -10.59 9.19
N MET A 271 3.50 -9.53 10.01
CA MET A 271 2.20 -8.87 10.18
C MET A 271 1.53 -8.56 8.84
N GLN A 272 0.21 -8.72 8.79
CA GLN A 272 -0.55 -8.50 7.57
C GLN A 272 -0.85 -7.01 7.33
N LEU A 273 -1.06 -6.62 6.07
CA LEU A 273 -1.25 -5.22 5.67
C LEU A 273 -2.34 -4.50 6.48
N TRP A 274 -3.51 -5.10 6.66
CA TRP A 274 -4.59 -4.51 7.47
C TRP A 274 -4.17 -4.23 8.92
N GLU A 275 -3.28 -5.03 9.51
CA GLU A 275 -2.73 -4.74 10.85
C GLU A 275 -1.78 -3.54 10.80
N VAL A 276 -0.92 -3.49 9.79
CA VAL A 276 0.00 -2.35 9.52
C VAL A 276 -0.77 -1.04 9.30
N LEU A 277 -1.98 -1.13 8.75
CA LEU A 277 -2.90 -0.01 8.54
C LEU A 277 -3.74 0.36 9.77
N GLY A 278 -3.62 -0.38 10.89
CA GLY A 278 -4.42 -0.16 12.10
C GLY A 278 -5.89 -0.55 11.95
N LEU A 279 -6.21 -1.48 11.04
CA LEU A 279 -7.58 -1.89 10.71
C LEU A 279 -8.06 -3.12 11.50
N ARG A 280 -7.24 -3.66 12.40
CA ARG A 280 -7.57 -4.83 13.25
C ARG A 280 -8.77 -4.54 14.16
N GLY A 281 -9.68 -5.51 14.34
CA GLY A 281 -10.84 -5.42 15.26
C GLY A 281 -12.21 -5.61 14.59
N PRO A 282 -13.24 -4.76 14.82
CA PRO A 282 -14.62 -4.99 14.35
C PRO A 282 -14.80 -5.10 12.82
N GLN A 283 -13.73 -4.90 12.05
CA GLN A 283 -13.68 -4.97 10.58
C GLN A 283 -13.56 -6.41 10.06
N ILE A 284 -13.17 -7.35 10.92
CA ILE A 284 -13.23 -8.79 10.68
C ILE A 284 -14.69 -9.27 10.50
N GLY A 285 -15.66 -8.42 10.81
CA GLY A 285 -17.09 -8.64 10.59
C GLY A 285 -17.62 -8.27 9.21
N GLY A 286 -16.78 -7.86 8.24
CA GLY A 286 -17.26 -7.74 6.85
C GLY A 286 -16.85 -6.58 6.00
N LEU A 287 -16.39 -5.50 6.61
CA LEU A 287 -16.20 -4.24 5.90
C LEU A 287 -15.09 -4.33 4.85
N LEU A 288 -14.15 -5.24 5.00
CA LEU A 288 -13.07 -5.45 4.04
C LEU A 288 -13.43 -6.47 2.94
N ALA A 289 -14.67 -6.98 2.91
CA ALA A 289 -15.13 -7.93 1.89
C ALA A 289 -15.73 -7.25 0.65
N SER A 290 -16.10 -5.97 0.73
CA SER A 290 -16.72 -5.21 -0.37
C SER A 290 -15.80 -4.11 -0.91
N PRO A 291 -15.65 -4.00 -2.26
CA PRO A 291 -14.80 -2.99 -2.91
C PRO A 291 -15.02 -1.55 -2.41
N GLY A 292 -16.28 -1.08 -2.41
CA GLY A 292 -16.63 0.27 -1.98
C GLY A 292 -16.32 0.53 -0.50
N PHE A 293 -16.46 -0.48 0.35
CA PHE A 293 -16.10 -0.34 1.76
C PHE A 293 -14.58 -0.31 1.96
N VAL A 294 -13.78 -1.01 1.17
CA VAL A 294 -12.31 -0.94 1.25
C VAL A 294 -11.83 0.48 1.00
N ALA A 295 -12.23 1.11 -0.10
CA ALA A 295 -11.81 2.49 -0.42
C ALA A 295 -12.21 3.48 0.68
N HIS A 296 -13.41 3.31 1.24
CA HIS A 296 -13.92 4.13 2.32
C HIS A 296 -13.18 3.89 3.64
N VAL A 297 -12.88 2.65 3.99
CA VAL A 297 -12.11 2.32 5.20
C VAL A 297 -10.69 2.85 5.09
N LEU A 298 -10.04 2.66 3.94
CA LEU A 298 -8.71 3.20 3.66
C LEU A 298 -8.69 4.72 3.83
N SER A 299 -9.67 5.43 3.28
CA SER A 299 -9.72 6.89 3.32
C SER A 299 -10.12 7.46 4.70
N ALA A 300 -11.00 6.79 5.44
CA ALA A 300 -11.60 7.34 6.66
C ALA A 300 -10.97 6.88 7.97
N ARG A 301 -10.36 5.69 8.01
CA ARG A 301 -9.97 5.02 9.27
C ARG A 301 -8.49 4.77 9.44
N THR A 302 -7.71 4.78 8.36
CA THR A 302 -6.26 4.64 8.45
C THR A 302 -5.63 5.94 8.94
N SER A 303 -4.47 5.86 9.57
CA SER A 303 -3.72 7.04 10.00
C SER A 303 -3.31 7.90 8.80
N VAL A 304 -3.07 9.20 9.04
CA VAL A 304 -2.42 10.08 8.04
C VAL A 304 -1.02 9.58 7.67
N GLU A 305 -0.38 8.77 8.51
CA GLU A 305 0.94 8.23 8.22
C GLU A 305 0.91 7.16 7.13
N ARG A 306 -0.18 6.40 7.03
CA ARG A 306 -0.32 5.30 6.08
C ARG A 306 -1.07 5.69 4.82
N VAL A 307 -2.18 6.42 4.95
CA VAL A 307 -2.95 6.92 3.80
C VAL A 307 -3.19 8.41 3.97
N PRO A 308 -2.19 9.28 3.76
CA PRO A 308 -2.33 10.73 3.90
C PRO A 308 -3.13 11.38 2.77
N VAL A 309 -3.02 10.83 1.56
CA VAL A 309 -3.49 11.47 0.32
C VAL A 309 -4.44 10.54 -0.41
N VAL A 310 -5.52 11.12 -0.93
CA VAL A 310 -6.47 10.45 -1.83
C VAL A 310 -6.50 11.24 -3.13
N PHE A 311 -6.05 10.64 -4.23
CA PHE A 311 -6.18 11.31 -5.51
C PHE A 311 -7.59 11.13 -6.08
N LEU A 312 -8.12 12.16 -6.71
CA LEU A 312 -9.44 12.14 -7.34
C LEU A 312 -9.31 12.42 -8.83
N VAL A 313 -9.86 11.53 -9.64
CA VAL A 313 -9.81 11.65 -11.08
C VAL A 313 -10.97 12.52 -11.56
N VAL A 314 -10.64 13.62 -12.21
CA VAL A 314 -11.56 14.67 -12.63
C VAL A 314 -11.32 15.05 -14.08
N LYS A 315 -12.31 15.73 -14.69
CA LYS A 315 -12.21 16.21 -16.07
C LYS A 315 -11.21 17.36 -16.18
N ASP A 316 -11.32 18.34 -15.28
CA ASP A 316 -10.41 19.47 -15.17
C ASP A 316 -9.74 19.43 -13.80
N HIS A 317 -8.43 19.22 -13.79
CA HIS A 317 -7.64 19.11 -12.57
C HIS A 317 -7.40 20.45 -11.88
N LYS A 318 -7.63 21.58 -12.55
CA LYS A 318 -7.44 22.93 -11.98
C LYS A 318 -8.73 23.47 -11.37
N ALA A 319 -9.88 22.93 -11.76
CA ALA A 319 -11.16 23.31 -11.21
C ALA A 319 -11.25 22.95 -9.71
N PRO A 320 -11.94 23.76 -8.89
CA PRO A 320 -12.17 23.44 -7.48
C PRO A 320 -12.82 22.06 -7.30
N ILE A 321 -12.30 21.26 -6.36
CA ILE A 321 -12.85 19.95 -6.03
C ILE A 321 -14.18 20.16 -5.26
N PRO A 322 -15.30 19.56 -5.70
CA PRO A 322 -16.56 19.63 -4.96
C PRO A 322 -16.41 19.03 -3.56
N ALA A 323 -16.82 19.75 -2.51
CA ALA A 323 -16.70 19.26 -1.13
C ALA A 323 -17.40 17.90 -0.89
N ASN A 324 -18.46 17.62 -1.66
CA ASN A 324 -19.32 16.45 -1.53
C ASN A 324 -19.20 15.47 -2.70
N PHE A 325 -18.03 15.34 -3.34
CA PHE A 325 -17.88 14.33 -4.39
C PHE A 325 -18.23 12.93 -3.84
N PRO A 326 -19.00 12.13 -4.60
CA PRO A 326 -19.47 10.83 -4.13
C PRO A 326 -18.30 9.89 -3.89
N MET A 327 -18.30 9.26 -2.72
CA MET A 327 -17.55 8.02 -2.50
C MET A 327 -18.50 6.93 -2.96
N TRP A 328 -18.16 6.23 -4.03
CA TRP A 328 -19.01 5.18 -4.58
C TRP A 328 -19.01 3.97 -3.64
N THR A 329 -19.86 4.04 -2.61
CA THR A 329 -19.97 3.05 -1.53
C THR A 329 -21.10 2.06 -1.76
N ASN A 330 -21.79 2.11 -2.90
CA ASN A 330 -22.84 1.15 -3.17
C ASN A 330 -22.20 -0.25 -3.25
N PRO A 331 -22.55 -1.17 -2.34
CA PRO A 331 -22.21 -2.56 -2.52
C PRO A 331 -23.07 -3.05 -3.68
N ILE A 332 -22.46 -3.26 -4.84
CA ILE A 332 -22.99 -4.24 -5.78
C ILE A 332 -22.61 -5.62 -5.22
#